data_AF-A0A829GGS5-F1
#
_entry.id   AF-A0A829GGS5-F1
#
_cell.length_a   1.000
_cell.length_b   1.000
_cell.length_c   1.000
_cell.angle_alpha   90.00
_cell.angle_beta   90.00
_cell.angle_gamma   90.00
#
_symmetry.space_group_name_H-M   'P 1'
#
loop_
_entity.id
_entity.type
_entity.pdbx_description
1 polymer ?
#
loop_
_entity_poly.entity_id
_entity_poly.type
_entity_poly.pdbx_seq_one_letter_code
_entity_poly.pdbx_strand_id
1 'polypeptide(L)'
;MANIEYDPERQLFHLHNDTFSYVIQVIRGYLVKRYCGPALDHFSGTAKLEDFSHAFNIQNDAAPYSLTTLPLEYSTLMGGDYRTPAYAVRNSHGQLIGNLKFDHYQILAGNESFNGTLPTARTPHGQTLIITMHDETQTLAVRLKYTIVGDLPVLLKQVEYRNLTDTTLTITHAASLQLDFDDHAYDLITLTGAHLNEAKVTRQPLTPGKKSIGSNYGASGPQGVPATILAAPATNEFAGEALGVTLLWSGNFNYT
;
A
#
# COMPACT_ATOMS: atom_id res chain seq x y z
N MET A 1 -1.38 -16.68 -16.24
CA MET A 1 -0.17 -16.83 -15.36
C MET A 1 0.25 -15.46 -14.84
N ALA A 2 0.85 -15.38 -13.64
CA ALA A 2 1.38 -14.12 -13.09
C ALA A 2 2.50 -13.54 -13.97
N ASN A 3 2.35 -12.27 -14.32
CA ASN A 3 3.31 -11.51 -15.11
C ASN A 3 3.47 -10.08 -14.57
N ILE A 4 4.64 -9.49 -14.77
CA ILE A 4 4.96 -8.11 -14.44
C ILE A 4 5.63 -7.47 -15.64
N GLU A 5 4.99 -6.45 -16.20
CA GLU A 5 5.49 -5.69 -17.33
C GLU A 5 5.88 -4.28 -16.90
N TYR A 6 6.91 -3.74 -17.54
CA TYR A 6 7.35 -2.37 -17.35
C TYR A 6 7.37 -1.62 -18.68
N ASP A 7 6.60 -0.54 -18.75
CA ASP A 7 6.65 0.44 -19.83
C ASP A 7 7.60 1.59 -19.43
N PRO A 8 8.78 1.69 -20.05
CA PRO A 8 9.77 2.73 -19.73
C PRO A 8 9.36 4.13 -20.20
N GLU A 9 8.56 4.24 -21.26
CA GLU A 9 8.13 5.54 -21.79
C GLU A 9 7.15 6.21 -20.84
N ARG A 10 6.27 5.42 -20.23
CA ARG A 10 5.26 5.89 -19.26
C ARG A 10 5.72 5.73 -17.81
N GLN A 11 6.86 5.08 -17.57
CA GLN A 11 7.32 4.61 -16.26
C GLN A 11 6.22 3.85 -15.48
N LEU A 12 5.60 2.87 -16.13
CA LEU A 12 4.41 2.19 -15.65
C LEU A 12 4.68 0.70 -15.46
N PHE A 13 4.29 0.18 -14.30
CA PHE A 13 4.34 -1.23 -13.95
C PHE A 13 2.94 -1.81 -13.99
N HIS A 14 2.76 -2.91 -14.71
CA HIS A 14 1.51 -3.67 -14.75
C HIS A 14 1.76 -5.08 -14.23
N LEU A 15 1.26 -5.35 -13.03
CA LEU A 15 1.28 -6.69 -12.44
C LEU A 15 -0.08 -7.33 -12.74
N HIS A 16 -0.09 -8.45 -13.45
CA HIS A 16 -1.35 -9.07 -13.85
C HIS A 16 -1.30 -10.59 -13.99
N ASN A 17 -2.48 -11.19 -13.91
CA ASN A 17 -2.77 -12.53 -14.38
C ASN A 17 -4.14 -12.52 -15.05
N ASP A 18 -4.71 -13.70 -15.28
CA ASP A 18 -5.98 -13.85 -16.00
C ASP A 18 -7.21 -13.36 -15.20
N THR A 19 -7.03 -13.03 -13.92
CA THR A 19 -8.12 -12.64 -12.99
C THR A 19 -7.96 -11.25 -12.37
N PHE A 20 -6.73 -10.74 -12.28
CA PHE A 20 -6.41 -9.54 -11.50
C PHE A 20 -5.35 -8.68 -12.19
N SER A 21 -5.46 -7.36 -12.02
CA SER A 21 -4.47 -6.39 -12.45
C SER A 21 -4.22 -5.34 -11.37
N TYR A 22 -2.95 -4.99 -11.20
CA TYR A 22 -2.48 -3.90 -10.37
C TYR A 22 -1.52 -3.03 -11.17
N VAL A 23 -1.76 -1.73 -11.21
CA VAL A 23 -0.99 -0.79 -12.03
C VAL A 23 -0.40 0.29 -11.15
N ILE A 24 0.91 0.47 -11.25
CA ILE A 24 1.68 1.50 -10.55
C ILE A 24 2.35 2.36 -11.60
N GLN A 25 2.34 3.68 -11.43
CA GLN A 25 3.10 4.58 -12.29
C GLN A 25 4.01 5.49 -11.48
N VAL A 26 5.23 5.70 -11.98
CA VAL A 26 6.13 6.72 -11.45
C VAL A 26 5.75 8.08 -12.07
N ILE A 27 5.32 9.01 -11.23
CA ILE A 27 4.97 10.38 -11.64
C ILE A 27 5.84 11.34 -10.84
N ARG A 28 6.80 11.99 -11.52
CA ARG A 28 7.77 12.92 -10.89
C ARG A 28 8.50 12.30 -9.69
N GLY A 29 8.83 11.02 -9.82
CA GLY A 29 9.49 10.22 -8.78
C GLY A 29 8.57 9.73 -7.67
N TYR A 30 7.27 10.01 -7.70
CA TYR A 30 6.29 9.44 -6.77
C TYR A 30 5.66 8.19 -7.35
N LEU A 31 5.39 7.20 -6.49
CA LEU A 31 4.68 5.99 -6.89
C LEU A 31 3.18 6.20 -6.71
N VAL A 32 2.46 6.15 -7.82
CA VAL A 32 1.03 6.41 -7.89
C VAL A 32 0.30 5.13 -8.28
N LYS A 33 -0.65 4.69 -7.46
CA LYS A 33 -1.57 3.60 -7.78
C LYS A 33 -2.51 4.06 -8.88
N ARG A 34 -2.45 3.41 -10.04
CA ARG A 34 -3.33 3.71 -11.17
C ARG A 34 -4.52 2.77 -11.29
N TYR A 35 -4.40 1.53 -10.81
CA TYR A 35 -5.48 0.54 -10.87
C TYR A 35 -5.26 -0.60 -9.87
N CYS A 36 -6.34 -1.16 -9.33
CA CYS A 36 -6.36 -2.38 -8.52
C CYS A 36 -7.73 -3.04 -8.68
N GLY A 37 -7.81 -4.18 -9.37
CA GLY A 37 -9.09 -4.82 -9.63
C GLY A 37 -9.02 -5.98 -10.62
N PRO A 38 -10.14 -6.32 -11.28
CA PRO A 38 -10.20 -7.34 -12.32
C PRO A 38 -9.10 -7.22 -13.39
N ALA A 39 -8.75 -8.34 -14.02
CA ALA A 39 -7.75 -8.34 -15.09
C ALA A 39 -8.08 -7.34 -16.20
N LEU A 40 -7.06 -6.61 -16.64
CA LEU A 40 -7.11 -5.73 -17.80
C LEU A 40 -6.24 -6.32 -18.90
N ASP A 41 -6.76 -6.37 -20.12
CA ASP A 41 -5.94 -6.71 -21.30
C ASP A 41 -4.86 -5.65 -21.55
N HIS A 42 -5.20 -4.38 -21.33
CA HIS A 42 -4.28 -3.25 -21.49
C HIS A 42 -4.71 -2.06 -20.62
N PHE A 43 -3.75 -1.38 -19.99
CA PHE A 43 -4.01 -0.13 -19.27
C PHE A 43 -3.79 1.11 -20.16
N SER A 44 -4.89 1.66 -20.66
CA SER A 44 -4.88 2.85 -21.54
C SER A 44 -4.53 4.16 -20.82
N GLY A 45 -4.56 4.21 -19.49
CA GLY A 45 -4.30 5.43 -18.72
C GLY A 45 -5.51 6.31 -18.44
N THR A 46 -6.73 5.81 -18.70
CA THR A 46 -8.00 6.54 -18.56
C THR A 46 -8.42 6.81 -17.12
N ALA A 47 -7.78 6.21 -16.11
CA ALA A 47 -7.95 6.58 -14.70
C ALA A 47 -7.36 7.99 -14.49
N LYS A 48 -8.13 9.02 -14.86
CA LYS A 48 -7.67 10.41 -14.90
C LYS A 48 -7.31 10.85 -13.48
N LEU A 49 -6.05 11.23 -13.30
CA LEU A 49 -5.63 11.87 -12.06
C LEU A 49 -6.23 13.26 -11.99
N GLU A 50 -6.51 13.74 -10.78
CA GLU A 50 -6.89 15.13 -10.59
C GLU A 50 -5.81 16.05 -11.15
N ASP A 51 -6.25 16.97 -12.01
CA ASP A 51 -5.40 17.86 -12.79
C ASP A 51 -5.93 19.30 -12.63
N PHE A 52 -6.09 19.75 -11.37
CA PHE A 52 -6.48 21.12 -11.04
C PHE A 52 -5.70 21.65 -9.81
N SER A 53 -5.58 22.98 -9.69
CA SER A 53 -4.80 23.60 -8.62
C SER A 53 -5.49 23.44 -7.26
N HIS A 54 -4.78 22.87 -6.29
CA HIS A 54 -5.23 22.79 -4.91
C HIS A 54 -4.74 24.00 -4.10
N ALA A 55 -5.62 24.59 -3.31
CA ALA A 55 -5.19 25.56 -2.29
C ALA A 55 -4.21 24.89 -1.32
N PHE A 56 -3.19 25.64 -0.87
CA PHE A 56 -2.11 25.13 -0.01
C PHE A 56 -1.23 24.03 -0.63
N ASN A 57 -1.27 23.85 -1.95
CA ASN A 57 -0.28 23.02 -2.63
C ASN A 57 1.13 23.62 -2.44
N ILE A 58 2.06 22.80 -1.97
CA ILE A 58 3.47 23.20 -1.76
C ILE A 58 4.39 22.74 -2.90
N GLN A 59 3.87 21.98 -3.87
CA GLN A 59 4.59 21.67 -5.10
C GLN A 59 4.70 22.95 -5.94
N ASN A 60 5.93 23.34 -6.28
CA ASN A 60 6.22 24.58 -7.01
C ASN A 60 6.21 24.39 -8.54
N ASP A 61 5.74 23.24 -9.02
CA ASP A 61 5.89 22.81 -10.39
C ASP A 61 4.66 23.22 -11.21
N ALA A 62 4.87 23.76 -12.41
CA ALA A 62 3.82 24.12 -13.36
C ALA A 62 3.17 22.86 -14.00
N ALA A 63 2.31 22.17 -13.26
CA ALA A 63 1.21 21.32 -13.76
C ALA A 63 0.36 20.91 -12.55
N PRO A 64 -0.97 20.86 -12.66
CA PRO A 64 -1.84 20.93 -11.50
C PRO A 64 -2.06 19.56 -10.82
N TYR A 65 -1.02 19.01 -10.21
CA TYR A 65 -1.16 17.85 -9.31
C TYR A 65 -0.78 18.24 -7.87
N SER A 66 -1.40 17.57 -6.90
CA SER A 66 -1.09 17.71 -5.48
C SER A 66 -0.85 16.35 -4.87
N LEU A 67 0.17 16.24 -4.01
CA LEU A 67 0.38 15.03 -3.20
C LEU A 67 -0.76 14.76 -2.22
N THR A 68 -1.59 15.76 -1.92
CA THR A 68 -2.79 15.58 -1.12
C THR A 68 -3.83 14.69 -1.82
N THR A 69 -3.86 14.67 -3.16
CA THR A 69 -4.91 14.01 -3.95
C THR A 69 -4.39 12.90 -4.84
N LEU A 70 -3.08 12.83 -5.09
CA LEU A 70 -2.49 11.68 -5.76
C LEU A 70 -2.74 10.40 -4.95
N PRO A 71 -3.23 9.32 -5.58
CA PRO A 71 -3.39 8.02 -4.94
C PRO A 71 -2.02 7.34 -4.83
N LEU A 72 -1.33 7.55 -3.72
CA LEU A 72 0.04 7.11 -3.52
C LEU A 72 0.08 5.62 -3.17
N GLU A 73 1.10 4.93 -3.67
CA GLU A 73 1.44 3.55 -3.25
C GLU A 73 2.00 3.48 -1.83
N TYR A 74 2.67 4.56 -1.44
CA TYR A 74 3.25 4.78 -0.13
C TYR A 74 3.38 6.30 0.06
N SER A 75 2.86 6.80 1.17
CA SER A 75 2.83 8.24 1.48
C SER A 75 4.21 8.86 1.36
N THR A 76 4.27 10.17 1.17
CA THR A 76 5.51 10.94 1.31
C THR A 76 5.41 11.92 2.48
N LEU A 77 6.49 12.06 3.24
CA LEU A 77 6.58 13.06 4.31
C LEU A 77 7.10 14.40 3.78
N MET A 78 6.65 15.49 4.41
CA MET A 78 7.09 16.86 4.10
C MET A 78 6.80 17.32 2.66
N GLY A 79 5.90 16.61 1.97
CA GLY A 79 5.49 16.88 0.59
C GLY A 79 4.06 17.46 0.46
N GLY A 80 3.39 17.86 1.54
CA GLY A 80 2.02 18.38 1.44
C GLY A 80 0.94 17.29 1.28
N ASP A 81 1.28 16.03 1.54
CA ASP A 81 0.29 15.01 1.85
C ASP A 81 -0.11 15.16 3.33
N TYR A 82 -1.38 15.46 3.59
CA TYR A 82 -1.93 15.66 4.94
C TYR A 82 -2.65 14.43 5.49
N ARG A 83 -2.67 13.31 4.75
CA ARG A 83 -3.24 12.04 5.20
C ARG A 83 -2.33 11.40 6.25
N THR A 84 -2.81 10.34 6.91
CA THR A 84 -1.98 9.56 7.84
C THR A 84 -0.82 8.94 7.05
N PRO A 85 0.46 9.24 7.38
CA PRO A 85 1.57 8.72 6.60
C PRO A 85 1.79 7.24 6.87
N ALA A 86 2.13 6.48 5.84
CA ALA A 86 2.52 5.07 5.92
C ALA A 86 3.90 4.86 6.56
N TYR A 87 4.75 5.89 6.66
CA TYR A 87 6.01 5.79 7.38
C TYR A 87 6.38 7.07 8.14
N ALA A 88 7.19 6.90 9.17
CA ALA A 88 7.88 7.99 9.84
C ALA A 88 9.19 7.50 10.44
N VAL A 89 10.30 7.99 9.88
CA VAL A 89 11.66 7.67 10.34
C VAL A 89 12.34 8.94 10.81
N ARG A 90 13.08 8.85 11.92
CA ARG A 90 13.84 9.97 12.50
C ARG A 90 15.33 9.68 12.52
N ASN A 91 16.14 10.70 12.26
CA ASN A 91 17.59 10.62 12.44
C ASN A 91 17.98 10.70 13.94
N SER A 92 19.28 10.65 14.22
CA SER A 92 19.85 10.75 15.57
C SER A 92 19.53 12.06 16.30
N HIS A 93 19.18 13.13 15.57
CA HIS A 93 18.76 14.42 16.12
C HIS A 93 17.23 14.52 16.28
N GLY A 94 16.49 13.43 16.04
CA GLY A 94 15.04 13.40 16.13
C GLY A 94 14.33 14.09 14.97
N GLN A 95 15.04 14.51 13.91
CA GLN A 95 14.45 15.13 12.72
C GLN A 95 13.86 14.04 11.82
N LEU A 96 12.69 14.31 11.21
CA LEU A 96 12.08 13.38 10.25
C LEU A 96 12.94 13.27 8.99
N ILE A 97 13.14 12.04 8.53
CA ILE A 97 13.66 11.76 7.20
C ILE A 97 12.50 11.94 6.22
N GLY A 98 12.75 12.79 5.23
CA GLY A 98 11.71 13.36 4.38
C GLY A 98 11.35 12.52 3.16
N ASN A 99 11.01 13.27 2.11
CA ASN A 99 10.44 12.87 0.84
C ASN A 99 11.16 11.69 0.17
N LEU A 100 10.47 10.56 0.00
CA LEU A 100 10.99 9.41 -0.74
C LEU A 100 10.69 9.53 -2.23
N LYS A 101 11.67 9.20 -3.07
CA LYS A 101 11.57 9.21 -4.53
C LYS A 101 11.99 7.87 -5.12
N PHE A 102 11.30 7.46 -6.18
CA PHE A 102 11.69 6.34 -7.03
C PHE A 102 13.14 6.51 -7.52
N ASP A 103 13.87 5.39 -7.52
CA ASP A 103 15.24 5.33 -8.03
C ASP A 103 15.41 4.18 -9.01
N HIS A 104 15.13 2.94 -8.58
CA HIS A 104 15.20 1.77 -9.44
C HIS A 104 14.21 0.69 -9.04
N TYR A 105 14.09 -0.33 -9.89
CA TYR A 105 13.28 -1.51 -9.63
C TYR A 105 14.00 -2.80 -10.01
N GLN A 106 13.46 -3.91 -9.52
CA GLN A 106 13.86 -5.27 -9.87
C GLN A 106 12.61 -6.15 -10.01
N ILE A 107 12.60 -7.06 -10.97
CA ILE A 107 11.55 -8.08 -11.12
C ILE A 107 12.18 -9.44 -10.88
N LEU A 108 11.64 -10.18 -9.92
CA LEU A 108 12.12 -11.48 -9.49
C LEU A 108 11.05 -12.55 -9.72
N ALA A 109 11.49 -13.79 -9.97
CA ALA A 109 10.59 -14.94 -9.94
C ALA A 109 10.28 -15.34 -8.49
N GLY A 110 9.02 -15.68 -8.22
CA GLY A 110 8.54 -16.07 -6.89
C GLY A 110 8.50 -14.91 -5.89
N ASN A 111 8.46 -15.25 -4.60
CA ASN A 111 8.61 -14.33 -3.48
C ASN A 111 9.78 -14.77 -2.60
N GLU A 112 10.57 -13.82 -2.12
CA GLU A 112 11.67 -14.09 -1.21
C GLU A 112 11.18 -13.99 0.23
N SER A 113 11.48 -15.00 1.06
CA SER A 113 11.25 -14.89 2.50
C SER A 113 12.18 -13.83 3.09
N PHE A 114 11.70 -13.07 4.09
CA PHE A 114 12.53 -12.11 4.81
C PHE A 114 13.50 -12.81 5.77
N ASN A 115 14.50 -13.51 5.24
CA ASN A 115 15.51 -14.27 6.00
C ASN A 115 14.91 -15.20 7.09
N GLY A 116 13.65 -15.64 6.92
CA GLY A 116 12.92 -16.45 7.90
C GLY A 116 12.48 -15.74 9.18
N THR A 117 12.61 -14.42 9.32
CA THR A 117 12.28 -13.71 10.58
C THR A 117 10.79 -13.38 10.72
N LEU A 118 10.04 -13.34 9.61
CA LEU A 118 8.61 -13.06 9.60
C LEU A 118 7.83 -14.12 8.80
N PRO A 119 6.59 -14.45 9.21
CA PRO A 119 5.73 -15.35 8.43
C PRO A 119 5.48 -14.74 7.04
N THR A 120 5.70 -15.54 6.00
CA THR A 120 5.58 -15.09 4.60
C THR A 120 4.84 -16.17 3.80
N ALA A 121 3.91 -15.75 2.94
CA ALA A 121 3.21 -16.67 2.05
C ALA A 121 4.17 -17.23 0.98
N ARG A 122 4.05 -18.53 0.71
CA ARG A 122 4.83 -19.21 -0.34
C ARG A 122 4.12 -19.04 -1.69
N THR A 123 4.84 -18.58 -2.71
CA THR A 123 4.27 -18.26 -4.03
C THR A 123 5.15 -18.82 -5.15
N PRO A 124 5.22 -20.16 -5.31
CA PRO A 124 6.14 -20.81 -6.26
C PRO A 124 5.91 -20.41 -7.73
N HIS A 125 4.72 -19.93 -8.07
CA HIS A 125 4.34 -19.45 -9.41
C HIS A 125 4.07 -17.94 -9.46
N GLY A 126 4.50 -17.19 -8.45
CA GLY A 126 4.38 -15.74 -8.42
C GLY A 126 5.53 -15.03 -9.12
N GLN A 127 5.40 -13.72 -9.27
CA GLN A 127 6.50 -12.80 -9.59
C GLN A 127 6.47 -11.64 -8.60
N THR A 128 7.65 -11.11 -8.26
CA THR A 128 7.79 -9.99 -7.33
C THR A 128 8.44 -8.80 -8.01
N LEU A 129 7.75 -7.66 -7.99
CA LEU A 129 8.33 -6.35 -8.27
C LEU A 129 8.87 -5.76 -6.97
N ILE A 130 10.12 -5.37 -6.96
CA ILE A 130 10.74 -4.59 -5.89
C ILE A 130 11.02 -3.21 -6.43
N ILE A 131 10.40 -2.19 -5.85
CA ILE A 131 10.71 -0.79 -6.15
C ILE A 131 11.49 -0.22 -4.98
N THR A 132 12.69 0.31 -5.25
CA THR A 132 13.49 1.03 -4.25
C THR A 132 13.23 2.53 -4.37
N MET A 133 12.93 3.15 -3.23
CA MET A 133 12.79 4.59 -3.07
C MET A 133 13.81 5.11 -2.06
N HIS A 134 14.25 6.36 -2.22
CA HIS A 134 15.31 6.97 -1.41
C HIS A 134 14.91 8.38 -1.03
N ASP A 135 15.38 8.85 0.10
CA ASP A 135 15.31 10.27 0.41
C ASP A 135 16.38 11.06 -0.36
N GLU A 136 16.17 12.37 -0.49
CA GLU A 136 17.07 13.26 -1.23
C GLU A 136 18.51 13.26 -0.72
N THR A 137 18.73 12.93 0.56
CA THR A 137 20.07 12.88 1.17
C THR A 137 20.70 11.49 1.14
N GLN A 138 20.03 10.49 0.55
CA GLN A 138 20.45 9.09 0.51
C GLN A 138 20.79 8.50 1.89
N THR A 139 20.04 8.91 2.92
CA THR A 139 20.18 8.39 4.29
C THR A 139 19.38 7.10 4.49
N LEU A 140 18.21 7.00 3.85
CA LEU A 140 17.26 5.92 3.98
C LEU A 140 16.83 5.41 2.60
N ALA A 141 16.90 4.11 2.38
CA ALA A 141 16.18 3.45 1.30
C ALA A 141 14.97 2.67 1.83
N VAL A 142 13.86 2.75 1.12
CA VAL A 142 12.64 1.97 1.37
C VAL A 142 12.36 1.12 0.14
N ARG A 143 12.26 -0.19 0.33
CA ARG A 143 11.94 -1.16 -0.72
C ARG A 143 10.50 -1.62 -0.57
N LEU A 144 9.67 -1.30 -1.54
CA LEU A 144 8.29 -1.78 -1.64
C LEU A 144 8.30 -3.04 -2.51
N LYS A 145 7.88 -4.16 -1.94
CA LYS A 145 7.81 -5.46 -2.62
C LYS A 145 6.36 -5.80 -2.92
N TYR A 146 6.09 -6.15 -4.17
CA TYR A 146 4.77 -6.47 -4.70
C TYR A 146 4.83 -7.84 -5.36
N THR A 147 4.28 -8.86 -4.70
CA THR A 147 4.22 -10.22 -5.26
C THR A 147 2.83 -10.50 -5.80
N ILE A 148 2.69 -10.66 -7.11
CA ILE A 148 1.47 -11.21 -7.70
C ILE A 148 1.49 -12.73 -7.58
N VAL A 149 0.40 -13.31 -7.09
CA VAL A 149 0.33 -14.73 -6.73
C VAL A 149 -0.27 -15.55 -7.87
N GLY A 150 0.58 -16.17 -8.70
CA GLY A 150 0.16 -17.17 -9.69
C GLY A 150 -1.08 -16.76 -10.50
N ASP A 151 -2.10 -17.59 -10.45
CA ASP A 151 -3.42 -17.42 -11.07
C ASP A 151 -4.49 -16.86 -10.13
N LEU A 152 -4.12 -16.48 -8.90
CA LEU A 152 -5.05 -15.96 -7.90
C LEU A 152 -5.18 -14.43 -7.98
N PRO A 153 -6.34 -13.85 -7.68
CA PRO A 153 -6.52 -12.40 -7.56
C PRO A 153 -5.95 -11.88 -6.24
N VAL A 154 -4.67 -12.15 -5.99
CA VAL A 154 -3.98 -11.85 -4.73
C VAL A 154 -2.67 -11.14 -5.02
N LEU A 155 -2.46 -10.03 -4.33
CA LEU A 155 -1.22 -9.27 -4.30
C LEU A 155 -0.68 -9.24 -2.87
N LEU A 156 0.56 -9.68 -2.67
CA LEU A 156 1.27 -9.52 -1.41
C LEU A 156 2.08 -8.23 -1.45
N LYS A 157 1.94 -7.38 -0.43
CA LYS A 157 2.75 -6.17 -0.25
C LYS A 157 3.62 -6.32 1.01
N GLN A 158 4.88 -5.93 0.88
CA GLN A 158 5.84 -5.89 1.99
C GLN A 158 6.74 -4.66 1.86
N VAL A 159 7.24 -4.15 2.99
CA VAL A 159 8.10 -2.97 3.04
C VAL A 159 9.38 -3.30 3.81
N GLU A 160 10.52 -2.98 3.23
CA GLU A 160 11.85 -3.15 3.84
C GLU A 160 12.55 -1.79 3.93
N TYR A 161 13.02 -1.44 5.12
CA TYR A 161 13.77 -0.21 5.36
C TYR A 161 15.26 -0.52 5.46
N ARG A 162 16.10 0.26 4.78
CA ARG A 162 17.55 0.16 4.81
C ARG A 162 18.15 1.48 5.24
N ASN A 163 18.84 1.46 6.37
CA ASN A 163 19.72 2.54 6.78
C ASN A 163 20.97 2.52 5.87
N LEU A 164 21.24 3.64 5.20
CA LEU A 164 22.39 3.78 4.29
C LEU A 164 23.57 4.52 4.94
N THR A 165 23.46 4.84 6.22
CA THR A 165 24.50 5.54 6.99
C THR A 165 24.98 4.71 8.17
N ASP A 166 26.06 5.19 8.80
CA ASP A 166 26.57 4.65 10.05
C ASP A 166 25.87 5.24 11.30
N THR A 167 24.87 6.11 11.10
CA THR A 167 24.13 6.76 12.20
C THR A 167 22.81 6.04 12.48
N THR A 168 22.41 5.97 13.74
CA THR A 168 21.15 5.32 14.12
C THR A 168 19.94 6.08 13.58
N LEU A 169 19.05 5.35 12.92
CA LEU A 169 17.72 5.81 12.53
C LEU A 169 16.65 5.14 13.39
N THR A 170 15.61 5.90 13.75
CA THR A 170 14.47 5.40 14.54
C THR A 170 13.22 5.36 13.68
N ILE A 171 12.67 4.16 13.47
CA ILE A 171 11.35 3.99 12.83
C ILE A 171 10.27 4.20 13.90
N THR A 172 9.43 5.22 13.72
CA THR A 172 8.29 5.53 14.60
C THR A 172 6.95 5.09 14.01
N HIS A 173 6.89 4.91 12.69
CA HIS A 173 5.75 4.36 11.98
C HIS A 173 6.21 3.63 10.71
N ALA A 174 5.63 2.47 10.42
CA ALA A 174 5.91 1.65 9.25
C ALA A 174 4.71 0.75 8.93
N ALA A 175 3.86 1.19 8.01
CA ALA A 175 2.74 0.41 7.53
C ALA A 175 3.21 -0.62 6.49
N SER A 176 2.64 -1.83 6.51
CA SER A 176 2.90 -2.83 5.48
C SER A 176 2.18 -2.54 4.16
N LEU A 177 1.16 -1.66 4.21
CA LEU A 177 0.25 -1.38 3.12
C LEU A 177 -0.28 0.05 3.23
N GLN A 178 -0.32 0.74 2.09
CA GLN A 178 -1.21 1.88 1.83
C GLN A 178 -1.96 1.59 0.52
N LEU A 179 -3.24 1.97 0.50
CA LEU A 179 -4.10 1.91 -0.68
C LEU A 179 -5.01 3.14 -0.69
N ASP A 180 -4.80 4.00 -1.68
CA ASP A 180 -5.61 5.19 -1.88
C ASP A 180 -6.64 4.93 -3.00
N PHE A 181 -7.93 4.95 -2.66
CA PHE A 181 -9.01 4.79 -3.64
C PHE A 181 -9.63 6.14 -3.98
N ASP A 182 -10.14 6.25 -5.21
CA ASP A 182 -10.99 7.37 -5.61
C ASP A 182 -12.29 7.35 -4.79
N ASP A 183 -13.01 8.48 -4.77
CA ASP A 183 -14.24 8.62 -4.00
C ASP A 183 -15.31 7.62 -4.48
N HIS A 184 -15.47 6.57 -3.70
CA HIS A 184 -16.47 5.53 -3.89
C HIS A 184 -17.16 5.29 -2.56
N ALA A 185 -18.48 5.10 -2.62
CA ALA A 185 -19.22 4.60 -1.48
C ALA A 185 -18.76 3.16 -1.21
N TYR A 186 -18.01 2.95 -0.12
CA TYR A 186 -17.65 1.63 0.39
C TYR A 186 -18.32 1.39 1.73
N ASP A 187 -18.71 0.14 1.97
CA ASP A 187 -18.90 -0.39 3.30
C ASP A 187 -17.59 -0.99 3.79
N LEU A 188 -17.25 -0.72 5.05
CA LEU A 188 -16.18 -1.39 5.77
C LEU A 188 -16.75 -2.59 6.52
N ILE A 189 -16.28 -3.79 6.16
CA ILE A 189 -16.59 -5.04 6.83
C ILE A 189 -15.39 -5.46 7.68
N THR A 190 -15.64 -5.74 8.96
CA THR A 190 -14.59 -6.03 9.94
C THR A 190 -14.96 -7.22 10.81
N LEU A 191 -13.95 -7.96 11.27
CA LEU A 191 -14.12 -9.11 12.15
C LEU A 191 -13.60 -8.74 13.54
N THR A 192 -14.51 -8.30 14.40
CA THR A 192 -14.22 -7.82 15.76
C THR A 192 -15.02 -8.60 16.77
N GLY A 193 -14.59 -8.65 18.02
CA GLY A 193 -15.28 -9.46 19.01
C GLY A 193 -14.78 -9.28 20.43
N ALA A 194 -14.92 -10.35 21.20
CA ALA A 194 -14.36 -10.50 22.54
C ALA A 194 -14.06 -11.98 22.79
N HIS A 195 -13.43 -12.29 23.92
CA HIS A 195 -13.27 -13.67 24.37
C HIS A 195 -14.65 -14.36 24.48
N LEU A 196 -14.78 -15.57 23.92
CA LEU A 196 -16.02 -16.34 23.76
C LEU A 196 -17.06 -15.72 22.80
N ASN A 197 -16.65 -14.74 22.01
CA ASN A 197 -17.48 -14.08 21.00
C ASN A 197 -16.57 -13.45 19.90
N GLU A 198 -15.63 -14.26 19.41
CA GLU A 198 -14.58 -13.83 18.48
C GLU A 198 -15.10 -13.58 17.05
N ALA A 199 -14.39 -12.73 16.31
CA ALA A 199 -14.53 -12.59 14.86
C ALA A 199 -15.97 -12.34 14.35
N LYS A 200 -16.79 -11.65 15.13
CA LYS A 200 -18.13 -11.24 14.69
C LYS A 200 -18.01 -10.30 13.50
N VAL A 201 -18.64 -10.69 12.40
CA VAL A 201 -18.73 -9.87 11.19
C VAL A 201 -19.58 -8.64 11.48
N THR A 202 -19.02 -7.47 11.25
CA THR A 202 -19.72 -6.19 11.28
C THR A 202 -19.56 -5.51 9.95
N ARG A 203 -20.61 -4.83 9.48
CA ARG A 203 -20.62 -4.08 8.22
C ARG A 203 -21.21 -2.71 8.48
N GLN A 204 -20.54 -1.68 8.01
CA GLN A 204 -21.01 -0.30 8.12
C GLN A 204 -20.51 0.55 6.96
N PRO A 205 -21.26 1.59 6.54
CA PRO A 205 -20.75 2.57 5.60
C PRO A 205 -19.45 3.20 6.07
N LEU A 206 -18.50 3.39 5.14
CA LEU A 206 -17.32 4.19 5.36
C LEU A 206 -17.70 5.66 5.20
N THR A 207 -17.58 6.42 6.29
CA THR A 207 -17.95 7.83 6.33
C THR A 207 -16.70 8.71 6.42
N PRO A 208 -16.79 10.01 6.06
CA PRO A 208 -15.68 10.94 6.24
C PRO A 208 -15.12 10.92 7.67
N GLY A 209 -13.79 10.92 7.77
CA GLY A 209 -13.07 10.80 9.03
C GLY A 209 -12.10 9.62 9.01
N LYS A 210 -11.66 9.22 10.21
CA LYS A 210 -10.72 8.12 10.41
C LYS A 210 -11.38 7.02 11.21
N LYS A 211 -11.31 5.78 10.74
CA LYS A 211 -11.73 4.59 11.49
C LYS A 211 -10.54 3.67 11.67
N SER A 212 -10.22 3.35 12.92
CA SER A 212 -9.10 2.47 13.23
C SER A 212 -9.51 1.22 13.98
N ILE A 213 -8.88 0.10 13.63
CA ILE A 213 -8.99 -1.18 14.35
C ILE A 213 -7.58 -1.68 14.61
N GLY A 214 -7.31 -2.16 15.81
CA GLY A 214 -5.99 -2.67 16.14
C GLY A 214 -5.94 -3.35 17.49
N SER A 215 -4.75 -3.88 17.79
CA SER A 215 -4.42 -4.43 19.10
C SER A 215 -3.11 -3.83 19.58
N ASN A 216 -3.04 -3.57 20.89
CA ASN A 216 -1.88 -3.05 21.61
C ASN A 216 -1.43 -3.99 22.75
N TYR A 217 -1.91 -5.24 22.78
CA TYR A 217 -1.69 -6.20 23.87
C TYR A 217 -0.54 -7.21 23.66
N GLY A 218 0.27 -7.02 22.61
CA GLY A 218 1.35 -7.93 22.20
C GLY A 218 0.91 -9.10 21.32
N ALA A 219 -0.40 -9.22 21.06
CA ALA A 219 -1.00 -10.24 20.19
C ALA A 219 -2.18 -9.65 19.41
N SER A 220 -2.60 -10.26 18.29
CA SER A 220 -3.79 -9.82 17.55
C SER A 220 -5.06 -9.85 18.42
N GLY A 221 -5.26 -10.96 19.14
CA GLY A 221 -6.29 -11.11 20.17
C GLY A 221 -7.71 -11.35 19.65
N PRO A 222 -8.65 -11.74 20.52
CA PRO A 222 -10.05 -12.01 20.17
C PRO A 222 -10.85 -10.75 19.78
N GLN A 223 -10.35 -9.56 20.14
CA GLN A 223 -11.04 -8.28 19.92
C GLN A 223 -11.00 -7.83 18.46
N GLY A 224 -9.98 -8.23 17.70
CA GLY A 224 -9.82 -7.83 16.32
C GLY A 224 -8.96 -8.82 15.53
N VAL A 225 -9.52 -9.32 14.44
CA VAL A 225 -8.75 -10.07 13.45
C VAL A 225 -7.90 -9.07 12.65
N PRO A 226 -6.64 -9.38 12.32
CA PRO A 226 -5.83 -8.58 11.42
C PRO A 226 -6.34 -8.75 9.97
N ALA A 227 -7.60 -8.43 9.71
CA ALA A 227 -8.20 -8.39 8.38
C ALA A 227 -9.37 -7.40 8.32
N THR A 228 -9.59 -6.82 7.15
CA THR A 228 -10.72 -5.95 6.84
C THR A 228 -11.12 -6.13 5.38
N ILE A 229 -12.36 -5.81 5.04
CA ILE A 229 -12.85 -5.83 3.66
C ILE A 229 -13.49 -4.48 3.35
N LEU A 230 -13.16 -3.91 2.20
CA LEU A 230 -13.91 -2.81 1.58
C LEU A 230 -14.84 -3.42 0.54
N ALA A 231 -16.14 -3.15 0.63
CA ALA A 231 -17.14 -3.72 -0.27
C ALA A 231 -18.07 -2.64 -0.81
N ALA A 232 -18.50 -2.76 -2.06
CA ALA A 232 -19.57 -1.90 -2.56
C ALA A 232 -20.87 -2.13 -1.75
N PRO A 233 -21.74 -1.12 -1.56
CA PRO A 233 -22.94 -1.24 -0.73
C PRO A 233 -23.89 -2.38 -1.14
N ALA A 234 -23.95 -2.71 -2.43
CA ALA A 234 -24.78 -3.79 -2.94
C ALA A 234 -24.14 -5.19 -2.85
N THR A 235 -22.86 -5.27 -2.46
CA THR A 235 -22.13 -6.54 -2.39
C THR A 235 -22.75 -7.48 -1.36
N ASN A 236 -22.83 -8.76 -1.70
CA ASN A 236 -23.29 -9.85 -0.85
C ASN A 236 -22.39 -11.09 -1.06
N GLU A 237 -22.76 -12.22 -0.46
CA GLU A 237 -21.96 -13.46 -0.50
C GLU A 237 -21.75 -14.03 -1.92
N PHE A 238 -22.59 -13.64 -2.89
CA PHE A 238 -22.59 -14.22 -4.24
C PHE A 238 -22.28 -13.21 -5.34
N ALA A 239 -22.34 -11.91 -5.07
CA ALA A 239 -22.18 -10.87 -6.09
C ALA A 239 -21.72 -9.53 -5.50
N GLY A 240 -21.05 -8.75 -6.34
CA GLY A 240 -20.55 -7.41 -6.02
C GLY A 240 -19.05 -7.38 -5.76
N GLU A 241 -18.47 -6.20 -5.84
CA GLU A 241 -17.03 -5.99 -5.67
C GLU A 241 -16.67 -5.92 -4.17
N ALA A 242 -15.60 -6.61 -3.81
CA ALA A 242 -15.01 -6.56 -2.48
C ALA A 242 -13.48 -6.70 -2.57
N LEU A 243 -12.77 -5.89 -1.78
CA LEU A 243 -11.34 -5.97 -1.59
C LEU A 243 -11.04 -6.40 -0.16
N GLY A 244 -10.53 -7.62 0.00
CA GLY A 244 -10.04 -8.13 1.27
C GLY A 244 -8.58 -7.75 1.51
N VAL A 245 -8.27 -7.28 2.72
CA VAL A 245 -6.93 -6.99 3.19
C VAL A 245 -6.67 -7.80 4.45
N THR A 246 -5.52 -8.49 4.50
CA THR A 246 -5.08 -9.20 5.70
C THR A 246 -3.59 -8.97 5.95
N LEU A 247 -3.22 -8.84 7.22
CA LEU A 247 -1.83 -8.71 7.65
C LEU A 247 -1.35 -10.06 8.20
N LEU A 248 -0.27 -10.58 7.63
CA LEU A 248 0.43 -11.77 8.13
C LEU A 248 1.28 -11.40 9.35
N TRP A 249 0.63 -11.22 10.49
CA TRP A 249 1.25 -10.83 11.75
C TRP A 249 0.39 -11.27 12.93
N SER A 250 1.05 -11.71 14.00
CA SER A 250 0.37 -12.23 15.21
C SER A 250 0.45 -11.30 16.42
N GLY A 251 1.16 -10.16 16.30
CA GLY A 251 1.37 -9.21 17.39
C GLY A 251 0.42 -8.01 17.34
N ASN A 252 0.90 -6.86 17.83
CA ASN A 252 0.19 -5.58 17.72
C ASN A 252 0.01 -5.18 16.26
N PHE A 253 -1.20 -4.78 15.88
CA PHE A 253 -1.51 -4.31 14.53
C PHE A 253 -2.42 -3.09 14.57
N ASN A 254 -2.48 -2.37 13.45
CA ASN A 254 -3.42 -1.27 13.25
C ASN A 254 -3.82 -1.20 11.76
N TYR A 255 -5.11 -1.06 11.52
CA TYR A 255 -5.70 -0.54 10.29
C TYR A 255 -6.29 0.84 10.59
N THR A 256 -6.16 1.77 9.64
CA THR A 256 -6.62 3.16 9.73
C THR A 256 -7.23 3.57 8.41
#